data_AF-A0A9C7TCH0-F1
#
_entry.id   AF-A0A9C7TCH0-F1
#
_cell.length_a   1.000
_cell.length_b   1.000
_cell.length_c   1.000
_cell.angle_alpha   90.00
_cell.angle_beta   90.00
_cell.angle_gamma   90.00
#
_symmetry.space_group_name_H-M   'P 1'
#
loop_
_entity.id
_entity.type
_entity.pdbx_description
1 polymer ?
#
loop_
_entity_poly.entity_id
_entity_poly.type
_entity_poly.pdbx_seq_one_letter_code
_entity_poly.pdbx_strand_id
1 'polypeptide(L)' 'MELPLGVIVGLREEPEESVRKVHDLGLPTCQISCWRVELLNEEVAGRLGEAAERYGVKITTIWTGYPGPAVWNL' A
#
# COMPACT_ATOMS: atom_id res chain seq x y z
N MET A 1 4.13 24.17 -10.37
CA MET A 1 3.81 23.15 -9.34
C MET A 1 3.60 21.87 -10.09
N GLU A 2 4.46 20.87 -9.90
CA GLU A 2 4.32 19.56 -10.57
C GLU A 2 3.38 18.66 -9.76
N LEU A 3 2.60 17.82 -10.46
CA LEU A 3 1.71 16.83 -9.86
C LEU A 3 2.41 15.47 -9.87
N PRO A 4 2.83 14.94 -8.71
CA PRO A 4 3.55 13.67 -8.66
C PRO A 4 2.63 12.53 -9.10
N LEU A 5 3.13 11.70 -10.01
CA LEU A 5 2.43 10.49 -10.43
C LEU A 5 2.54 9.41 -9.35
N GLY A 6 1.54 8.54 -9.31
CA GLY A 6 1.50 7.42 -8.40
C GLY A 6 0.52 6.35 -8.87
N VAL A 7 0.54 5.23 -8.17
CA VAL A 7 -0.29 4.05 -8.47
C VAL A 7 -0.92 3.51 -7.19
N ILE A 8 -2.07 2.86 -7.32
CA ILE A 8 -2.66 2.09 -6.22
C ILE A 8 -2.03 0.68 -6.23
N VAL A 9 -1.47 0.26 -5.11
CA VAL A 9 -0.93 -1.10 -4.92
C VAL A 9 -1.59 -1.78 -3.73
N GLY A 10 -1.84 -3.08 -3.86
CA GLY A 10 -2.40 -3.88 -2.77
C GLY A 10 -1.37 -4.20 -1.70
N LEU A 11 -1.71 -4.03 -0.43
CA LEU A 11 -0.90 -4.46 0.71
C LEU A 11 -0.75 -5.99 0.66
N ARG A 12 0.50 -6.44 0.70
CA ARG A 12 0.88 -7.87 0.75
C ARG A 12 1.25 -8.29 2.17
N GLU A 13 1.34 -9.60 2.39
CA GLU A 13 1.83 -10.17 3.65
C GLU A 13 3.27 -9.74 3.95
N GLU A 14 4.08 -9.59 2.90
CA GLU A 14 5.35 -8.89 2.94
C GLU A 14 5.14 -7.43 2.51
N PRO A 15 5.01 -6.46 3.44
CA PRO A 15 4.64 -5.09 3.10
C PRO A 15 5.66 -4.42 2.16
N GLU A 16 6.93 -4.80 2.29
CA GLU A 16 8.03 -4.29 1.46
C GLU A 16 7.80 -4.55 -0.04
N GLU A 17 7.20 -5.68 -0.41
CA GLU A 17 6.91 -5.99 -1.81
C GLU A 17 6.00 -4.96 -2.48
N SER A 18 5.07 -4.40 -1.71
CA SER A 18 4.10 -3.42 -2.19
C SER A 18 4.81 -2.13 -2.60
N VAL A 19 5.77 -1.68 -1.78
CA VAL A 19 6.52 -0.44 -1.99
C VAL A 19 7.62 -0.62 -3.02
N ARG A 20 8.39 -1.72 -2.94
CA ARG A 20 9.47 -2.02 -3.89
C ARG A 20 8.97 -1.99 -5.33
N LYS A 21 7.79 -2.56 -5.60
CA LYS A 21 7.18 -2.53 -6.93
C LYS A 21 6.95 -1.11 -7.45
N VAL A 22 6.56 -0.17 -6.58
CA VAL A 22 6.33 1.24 -6.96
C VAL A 22 7.66 1.91 -7.31
N HIS A 23 8.69 1.66 -6.50
CA HIS A 23 10.05 2.13 -6.75
C HIS A 23 10.62 1.59 -8.06
N ASP A 24 10.46 0.29 -8.32
CA ASP A 24 10.95 -0.34 -9.54
C ASP A 24 10.26 0.19 -10.82
N LEU A 25 9.05 0.76 -10.67
CA LEU A 25 8.33 1.47 -11.73
C LEU A 25 8.76 2.94 -11.88
N GLY A 26 9.64 3.44 -11.02
CA GLY A 26 10.10 4.84 -11.03
C GLY A 26 9.07 5.86 -10.57
N LEU A 27 8.05 5.43 -9.80
CA LEU A 27 6.98 6.31 -9.33
C LEU A 27 7.30 6.87 -7.93
N PRO A 28 7.16 8.19 -7.71
CA PRO A 28 7.50 8.82 -6.43
C PRO A 28 6.44 8.64 -5.34
N THR A 29 5.23 8.20 -5.70
CA THR A 29 4.10 8.08 -4.76
C THR A 29 3.27 6.83 -4.99
N CYS A 30 2.58 6.37 -3.96
CA CYS A 30 1.54 5.34 -4.10
C CYS A 30 0.40 5.52 -3.10
N GLN A 31 -0.71 4.83 -3.40
CA GLN A 31 -1.78 4.60 -2.46
C GLN A 31 -1.81 3.10 -2.15
N ILE A 32 -2.12 2.73 -0.90
CA ILE A 32 -2.16 1.35 -0.44
C ILE A 32 -3.61 0.89 -0.40
N SER A 33 -3.93 -0.25 -0.98
CA SER A 33 -5.24 -0.89 -0.84
C SER A 33 -5.13 -2.14 0.04
N CYS A 34 -5.93 -2.22 1.10
CA CYS A 34 -5.94 -3.35 2.01
C CYS A 34 -7.37 -3.83 2.29
N TRP A 35 -7.68 -5.05 1.86
CA TRP A 35 -8.96 -5.73 2.12
C TRP A 35 -8.86 -6.79 3.23
N ARG A 36 -7.69 -6.92 3.85
CA ARG A 36 -7.33 -7.94 4.83
C ARG A 36 -7.13 -7.29 6.18
N VAL A 37 -8.16 -7.32 7.03
CA VAL A 37 -8.15 -6.67 8.35
C VAL A 37 -6.99 -7.16 9.23
N GLU A 38 -6.58 -8.42 9.07
CA GLU A 38 -5.44 -9.00 9.81
C GLU A 38 -4.10 -8.30 9.53
N LEU A 39 -3.97 -7.61 8.38
CA LEU A 39 -2.77 -6.83 8.03
C LEU A 39 -2.82 -5.39 8.55
N LEU A 40 -3.95 -4.93 9.10
CA LEU A 40 -4.10 -3.57 9.63
C LEU A 40 -3.67 -3.51 11.10
N ASN A 41 -2.37 -3.72 11.34
CA ASN A 41 -1.76 -3.70 12.68
C ASN A 41 -0.47 -2.85 12.70
N GLU A 42 0.02 -2.53 13.90
CA GLU A 42 1.17 -1.62 14.10
C GLU A 42 2.48 -2.17 13.51
N GLU A 43 2.71 -3.49 13.60
CA GLU A 43 3.91 -4.13 13.06
C GLU A 43 3.98 -3.96 11.53
N VAL A 44 2.87 -4.25 10.86
CA VAL A 44 2.76 -4.09 9.40
C VAL A 44 2.90 -2.62 9.00
N ALA A 45 2.29 -1.71 9.76
CA ALA A 45 2.41 -0.27 9.50
C ALA A 45 3.87 0.21 9.61
N GLY A 46 4.61 -0.24 10.63
CA GLY A 46 6.02 0.07 10.81
C GLY A 46 6.87 -0.42 9.63
N ARG A 47 6.74 -1.70 9.27
CA ARG A 47 7.48 -2.30 8.15
C ARG A 47 7.17 -1.62 6.81
N LEU A 48 5.91 -1.25 6.59
CA LEU A 48 5.48 -0.53 5.39
C LEU A 48 6.09 0.89 5.34
N GLY A 49 6.13 1.59 6.48
CA GLY A 49 6.78 2.91 6.61
C GLY A 49 8.28 2.84 6.37
N GLU A 50 8.98 1.89 6.98
CA GLU A 50 10.42 1.67 6.75
C GLU A 50 10.73 1.38 5.28
N ALA A 51 9.90 0.57 4.61
CA ALA A 51 10.03 0.33 3.19
C ALA A 51 9.80 1.61 2.35
N ALA A 52 8.78 2.39 2.68
CA ALA A 52 8.48 3.66 2.02
C ALA A 52 9.66 4.65 2.11
N GLU A 53 10.27 4.76 3.28
CA GLU A 53 11.47 5.58 3.50
C GLU A 53 12.68 5.03 2.73
N ARG A 54 12.97 3.73 2.84
CA ARG A 54 14.09 3.07 2.15
C ARG A 54 14.04 3.27 0.64
N TYR A 55 12.85 3.19 0.05
CA TYR A 55 12.64 3.28 -1.38
C TYR A 55 12.28 4.69 -1.87
N GLY A 56 12.21 5.68 -0.98
CA GLY A 56 11.86 7.05 -1.36
C GLY A 56 10.47 7.19 -1.99
N VAL A 57 9.52 6.34 -1.59
CA VAL A 57 8.14 6.35 -2.10
C VAL A 57 7.22 6.95 -1.06
N LYS A 58 6.52 8.04 -1.39
CA LYS A 58 5.52 8.62 -0.48
C LYS A 58 4.19 7.88 -0.58
N ILE A 59 3.78 7.25 0.51
CA ILE A 59 2.42 6.73 0.66
C ILE A 59 1.48 7.92 0.93
N THR A 60 0.49 8.14 0.08
CA THR A 60 -0.41 9.31 0.17
C THR A 60 -1.79 8.97 0.73
N THR A 61 -2.22 7.71 0.62
CA THR A 61 -3.56 7.27 1.02
C THR A 61 -3.55 5.78 1.32
N ILE A 62 -4.37 5.36 2.29
CA ILE A 62 -4.73 3.96 2.51
C ILE A 62 -6.23 3.75 2.27
N TRP A 63 -6.56 2.81 1.41
CA TRP A 63 -7.91 2.33 1.14
C TRP A 63 -8.13 1.07 1.98
N THR A 64 -8.95 1.17 3.01
CA THR A 64 -9.32 0.03 3.85
C THR A 64 -10.63 -0.57 3.38
N GLY A 65 -10.64 -1.89 3.21
CA GLY A 65 -11.84 -2.67 2.93
C GLY A 65 -12.77 -2.76 4.13
N TYR A 66 -14.05 -3.01 3.87
CA TYR A 66 -15.05 -3.29 4.90
C TYR A 66 -15.08 -4.81 5.23
N PRO A 67 -15.47 -5.20 6.45
CA PRO A 67 -15.63 -6.60 6.81
C PRO A 67 -16.82 -7.24 6.08
N GLY A 68 -16.69 -8.50 5.67
CA GLY A 68 -17.75 -9.26 5.00
C GLY A 68 -17.21 -10.04 3.79
N PRO A 69 -18.01 -10.95 3.21
CA PRO A 69 -17.58 -11.73 2.06
C PRO A 69 -17.42 -10.82 0.82
N ALA A 70 -16.25 -10.87 0.18
CA ALA A 70 -15.99 -10.20 -1.10
C ALA A 70 -16.63 -11.00 -2.26
N VAL A 71 -17.94 -11.19 -2.20
CA VAL A 71 -18.72 -11.93 -3.20
C VAL A 71 -19.67 -10.99 -3.93
N TRP A 72 -19.72 -11.15 -5.24
CA TRP A 72 -20.71 -10.48 -6.07
C TRP A 72 -21.85 -11.46 -6.34
N ASN A 73 -23.07 -11.10 -5.94
CA ASN A 73 -24.30 -11.90 -6.03
C ASN A 73 -24.25 -13.25 -5.31
N LEU A 74 -24.64 -13.25 -4.02
CA LEU A 74 -24.90 -14.46 -3.22
C LEU A 74 -25.96 -15.37 -3.84
#